data_AF-A0A3A8JTY2-F1
#
_entry.id   AF-A0A3A8JTY2-F1
#
_cell.length_a   1.000
_cell.length_b   1.000
_cell.length_c   1.000
_cell.angle_alpha   90.00
_cell.angle_beta   90.00
_cell.angle_gamma   90.00
#
_symmetry.space_group_name_H-M   'P 1'
#
loop_
_entity.id
_entity.type
_entity.pdbx_description
1 polymer ?
#
loop_
_entity_poly.entity_id
_entity_poly.type
_entity_poly.pdbx_seq_one_letter_code
_entity_poly.pdbx_strand_id
1 'polypeptide(L)'
;MKPYFQTNTITLYHGDCRDLLPGLTSESVDVLLTDPPYGMAYEAKGRSGAAIRADGSRQGMRVFRQALTAAGPALKADLHAFVYCHWQSWPDFFDATSSHLRVKGALMWWKARGGMGDCAASFAPDYEVILHATGSKRRRLAGKRHGAVLSGYPPVPNAKRTHPTEKPVNLLAYLLERACPDGGLVLDPFAGSGATLVAAQQLGLRAVGVELEERYCEAAAHRLEAGTALARAA
;
A
#
# COMPACT_ATOMS: atom_id res chain seq x y z
N MET A 1 6.39 -10.98 19.25
CA MET A 1 6.09 -9.56 18.92
C MET A 1 4.84 -9.15 19.67
N LYS A 2 4.79 -7.96 20.27
CA LYS A 2 3.58 -7.45 20.95
C LYS A 2 2.79 -6.56 19.98
N PRO A 3 1.53 -6.89 19.65
CA PRO A 3 0.69 -6.04 18.82
C PRO A 3 0.40 -4.70 19.48
N TYR A 4 0.31 -3.65 18.67
CA TYR A 4 -0.23 -2.35 19.06
C TYR A 4 -1.75 -2.42 19.14
N PHE A 5 -2.37 -3.04 18.13
CA PHE A 5 -3.80 -3.30 18.06
C PHE A 5 -4.04 -4.70 17.50
N GLN A 6 -5.05 -5.41 18.00
CA GLN A 6 -5.36 -6.76 17.55
C GLN A 6 -6.86 -7.07 17.67
N THR A 7 -7.38 -7.75 16.64
CA THR A 7 -8.67 -8.44 16.64
C THR A 7 -8.44 -9.90 16.23
N ASN A 8 -9.51 -10.67 16.03
CA ASN A 8 -9.42 -12.05 15.56
C ASN A 8 -8.78 -12.18 14.16
N THR A 9 -8.89 -11.14 13.32
CA THR A 9 -8.42 -11.18 11.92
C THR A 9 -7.37 -10.12 11.60
N ILE A 10 -7.32 -9.02 12.35
CA ILE A 10 -6.43 -7.89 12.08
C ILE A 10 -5.40 -7.75 13.19
N THR A 11 -4.13 -7.59 12.80
CA THR A 11 -3.03 -7.29 13.71
C THR A 11 -2.27 -6.08 13.19
N LEU A 12 -2.05 -5.09 14.05
CA LEU A 12 -1.23 -3.91 13.77
C LEU A 12 -0.06 -3.89 14.75
N TYR A 13 1.16 -3.74 14.23
CA TYR A 13 2.37 -3.55 15.02
C TYR A 13 2.88 -2.13 14.88
N HIS A 14 3.36 -1.57 15.99
CA HIS A 14 4.10 -0.31 16.01
C HIS A 14 5.60 -0.63 16.04
N GLY A 15 6.36 -0.11 15.08
CA GLY A 15 7.80 -0.24 15.01
C GLY A 15 8.34 -0.31 13.58
N ASP A 16 9.61 -0.63 13.46
CA ASP A 16 10.24 -0.81 12.15
C ASP A 16 9.84 -2.15 11.52
N CYS A 17 9.29 -2.10 10.30
CA CYS A 17 8.91 -3.31 9.58
C CYS A 17 10.10 -4.25 9.35
N ARG A 18 11.33 -3.74 9.19
CA ARG A 18 12.52 -4.57 8.95
C ARG A 18 12.85 -5.48 10.14
N ASP A 19 12.49 -5.06 11.35
CA ASP A 19 12.72 -5.82 12.58
C ASP A 19 11.55 -6.77 12.89
N LEU A 20 10.34 -6.41 12.48
CA LEU A 20 9.11 -7.15 12.80
C LEU A 20 8.74 -8.21 11.76
N LEU A 21 8.94 -7.92 10.47
CA LEU A 21 8.59 -8.83 9.38
C LEU A 21 9.28 -10.21 9.47
N PRO A 22 10.54 -10.35 9.93
CA PRO A 22 11.16 -11.67 10.13
C PRO A 22 10.44 -12.55 11.16
N GLY A 23 9.64 -11.97 12.05
CA GLY A 23 8.86 -12.70 13.05
C GLY A 23 7.53 -13.25 12.52
N LEU A 24 7.15 -12.95 11.28
CA LEU A 24 5.94 -13.50 10.66
C LEU A 24 6.10 -14.99 10.36
N THR A 25 4.98 -15.71 10.39
CA THR A 25 4.95 -17.12 10.03
C THR A 25 5.39 -17.30 8.56
N SER A 26 6.30 -18.24 8.32
CA SER A 26 6.78 -18.57 6.97
C SER A 26 5.63 -18.97 6.05
N GLU A 27 5.72 -18.58 4.78
CA GLU A 27 4.76 -18.90 3.71
C GLU A 27 3.28 -18.67 4.11
N SER A 28 3.00 -17.59 4.83
CA SER A 28 1.66 -17.27 5.33
C SER A 28 0.96 -16.17 4.52
N VAL A 29 1.70 -15.24 3.92
CA VAL A 29 1.16 -14.04 3.26
C VAL A 29 0.69 -14.34 1.84
N ASP A 30 -0.59 -14.10 1.58
CA ASP A 30 -1.23 -14.28 0.28
C ASP A 30 -1.15 -13.02 -0.58
N VAL A 31 -1.28 -11.84 0.03
CA VAL A 31 -1.22 -10.57 -0.68
C VAL A 31 -0.32 -9.58 0.05
N LEU A 32 0.63 -8.98 -0.66
CA LEU A 32 1.34 -7.77 -0.19
C LEU A 32 0.67 -6.56 -0.85
N LEU A 33 0.07 -5.66 -0.08
CA LEU A 33 -0.54 -4.43 -0.61
C LEU A 33 -0.01 -3.27 0.21
N THR A 34 0.71 -2.34 -0.43
CA THR A 34 1.40 -1.30 0.32
C THR A 34 1.68 -0.02 -0.47
N ASP A 35 1.77 1.10 0.24
CA ASP A 35 2.08 2.46 -0.24
C ASP A 35 3.39 2.94 0.41
N PRO A 36 4.55 2.47 -0.08
CA PRO A 36 5.83 2.79 0.54
C PRO A 36 6.15 4.29 0.43
N PRO A 37 7.00 4.85 1.30
CA PRO A 37 7.36 6.25 1.23
C PRO A 37 8.10 6.57 -0.08
N TYR A 38 7.54 7.49 -0.88
CA TYR A 38 8.11 7.91 -2.18
C TYR A 38 9.27 8.90 -2.06
N GLY A 39 9.72 9.17 -0.84
CA GLY A 39 10.80 10.12 -0.61
C GLY A 39 10.50 11.55 -1.03
N MET A 40 9.21 11.87 -1.15
CA MET A 40 8.80 13.27 -1.10
C MET A 40 9.17 13.75 0.29
N ALA A 41 10.21 14.57 0.36
CA ALA A 41 10.71 15.15 1.59
C ALA A 41 9.52 15.58 2.45
N TYR A 42 9.44 15.04 3.67
CA TYR A 42 8.64 15.68 4.70
C TYR A 42 9.32 17.04 4.92
N GLU A 43 8.86 18.07 4.23
CA GLU A 43 9.35 19.43 4.43
C GLU A 43 8.93 19.83 5.85
N ALA A 44 9.83 19.61 6.81
CA ALA A 44 9.88 20.46 7.98
C ALA A 44 9.94 21.89 7.44
N LYS A 45 8.89 22.69 7.71
CA LYS A 45 8.79 24.07 7.27
C LYS A 45 10.13 24.79 7.48
N GLY A 46 10.80 25.11 6.38
CA GLY A 46 11.94 26.02 6.34
C GLY A 46 13.29 25.38 5.97
N ARG A 47 13.60 25.36 4.66
CA ARG A 47 14.81 25.92 4.02
C ARG A 47 15.10 25.24 2.67
N SER A 48 15.18 26.06 1.62
CA SER A 48 15.87 25.85 0.32
C SER A 48 15.70 24.48 -0.38
N GLY A 49 14.70 24.39 -1.28
CA GLY A 49 14.26 23.15 -1.92
C GLY A 49 14.82 22.88 -3.33
N ALA A 50 16.08 22.44 -3.47
CA ALA A 50 16.55 21.88 -4.75
C ALA A 50 17.39 20.60 -4.63
N ALA A 51 18.08 20.35 -3.51
CA ALA A 51 18.97 19.18 -3.38
C ALA A 51 18.37 17.98 -2.62
N ILE A 52 17.21 18.14 -1.98
CA ILE A 52 16.69 17.17 -0.98
C ILE A 52 15.78 16.09 -1.61
N ARG A 53 15.17 16.36 -2.77
CA ARG A 53 14.20 15.45 -3.42
C ARG A 53 14.81 14.12 -3.89
N ALA A 54 16.07 14.13 -4.33
CA ALA A 54 16.73 12.93 -4.84
C ALA A 54 17.22 11.98 -3.74
N ASP A 55 17.47 12.48 -2.53
CA ASP A 55 17.96 11.67 -1.40
C ASP A 55 16.81 10.96 -0.67
N GLY A 56 15.69 11.67 -0.48
CA GLY A 56 14.49 11.10 0.11
C GLY A 56 13.95 9.91 -0.69
N SER A 57 13.90 10.00 -2.03
CA SER A 57 13.39 8.91 -2.89
C SER A 57 14.26 7.66 -2.80
N ARG A 58 15.58 7.85 -2.72
CA ARG A 58 16.55 6.77 -2.54
C ARG A 58 16.44 6.13 -1.16
N GLN A 59 16.19 6.91 -0.11
CA GLN A 59 15.98 6.39 1.24
C GLN A 59 14.69 5.58 1.33
N GLY A 60 13.58 6.10 0.81
CA GLY A 60 12.29 5.40 0.78
C GLY A 60 12.35 4.08 0.00
N MET A 61 12.98 4.10 -1.17
CA MET A 61 13.25 2.89 -1.95
C MET A 61 14.09 1.88 -1.15
N ARG A 62 15.10 2.34 -0.41
CA ARG A 62 16.01 1.46 0.34
C ARG A 62 15.27 0.74 1.44
N VAL A 63 14.45 1.47 2.20
CA VAL A 63 13.61 0.91 3.24
C VAL A 63 12.61 -0.08 2.64
N PHE A 64 11.96 0.26 1.53
CA PHE A 64 11.06 -0.65 0.82
C PHE A 64 11.76 -1.94 0.38
N ARG A 65 12.95 -1.84 -0.24
CA ARG A 65 13.72 -3.02 -0.66
C ARG A 65 14.10 -3.91 0.53
N GLN A 66 14.51 -3.31 1.64
CA GLN A 66 14.82 -4.05 2.88
C GLN A 66 13.58 -4.70 3.49
N ALA A 67 12.42 -4.03 3.43
CA ALA A 67 11.15 -4.60 3.86
C ALA A 67 10.75 -5.83 3.01
N LEU A 68 10.96 -5.78 1.68
CA LEU A 68 10.76 -6.94 0.81
C LEU A 68 11.70 -8.10 1.19
N THR A 69 12.98 -7.81 1.47
CA THR A 69 13.93 -8.83 1.94
C THR A 69 13.48 -9.45 3.27
N ALA A 70 13.06 -8.62 4.23
CA ALA A 70 12.62 -9.06 5.56
C ALA A 70 11.30 -9.85 5.51
N ALA A 71 10.35 -9.47 4.65
CA ALA A 71 9.10 -10.19 4.45
C ALA A 71 9.29 -11.52 3.69
N GLY A 72 10.36 -11.65 2.89
CA GLY A 72 10.60 -12.76 1.96
C GLY A 72 10.23 -14.15 2.47
N PRO A 73 10.67 -14.58 3.68
CA PRO A 73 10.31 -15.89 4.24
C PRO A 73 8.80 -16.09 4.48
N ALA A 74 8.06 -15.03 4.79
CA ALA A 74 6.62 -15.07 5.07
C ALA A 74 5.77 -15.05 3.78
N LEU A 75 6.35 -14.62 2.66
CA LEU A 75 5.68 -14.48 1.37
C LEU A 75 5.42 -15.84 0.72
N LYS A 76 4.15 -16.17 0.43
CA LYS A 76 3.81 -17.42 -0.29
C LYS A 76 4.35 -17.41 -1.73
N ALA A 77 4.78 -18.57 -2.20
CA ALA A 77 5.28 -18.71 -3.56
C ALA A 77 4.28 -18.26 -4.64
N ASP A 78 2.97 -18.31 -4.39
CA ASP A 78 1.91 -17.95 -5.34
C ASP A 78 1.25 -16.58 -5.06
N LEU A 79 1.82 -15.76 -4.17
CA LEU A 79 1.26 -14.47 -3.75
C LEU A 79 1.04 -13.49 -4.90
N HIS A 80 0.18 -12.51 -4.65
CA HIS A 80 0.06 -11.28 -5.43
C HIS A 80 0.58 -10.08 -4.64
N ALA A 81 1.28 -9.17 -5.31
CA ALA A 81 1.77 -7.94 -4.69
C ALA A 81 1.29 -6.70 -5.46
N PHE A 82 0.84 -5.69 -4.73
CA PHE A 82 0.44 -4.38 -5.22
C PHE A 82 1.26 -3.32 -4.49
N VAL A 83 2.13 -2.64 -5.23
CA VAL A 83 3.03 -1.63 -4.68
C VAL A 83 2.70 -0.30 -5.34
N TYR A 84 2.13 0.62 -4.58
CA TYR A 84 1.88 1.97 -5.10
C TYR A 84 3.21 2.66 -5.38
N CYS A 85 3.21 3.57 -6.37
CA CYS A 85 4.29 4.52 -6.58
C CYS A 85 3.85 5.78 -7.32
N HIS A 86 4.60 6.87 -7.09
CA HIS A 86 4.53 8.03 -7.97
C HIS A 86 5.27 7.75 -9.28
N TRP A 87 4.82 8.35 -10.39
CA TRP A 87 5.36 8.05 -11.73
C TRP A 87 6.86 8.32 -11.85
N GLN A 88 7.37 9.36 -11.18
CA GLN A 88 8.81 9.69 -11.19
C GLN A 88 9.66 8.63 -10.49
N SER A 89 9.11 8.03 -9.42
CA SER A 89 9.78 6.99 -8.64
C SER A 89 9.51 5.58 -9.17
N TRP A 90 8.61 5.42 -10.15
CA TRP A 90 8.25 4.11 -10.70
C TRP A 90 9.48 3.29 -11.08
N PRO A 91 10.47 3.80 -11.85
CA PRO A 91 11.65 3.00 -12.21
C PRO A 91 12.36 2.39 -10.99
N ASP A 92 12.56 3.17 -9.93
CA ASP A 92 13.23 2.71 -8.70
C ASP A 92 12.41 1.64 -7.97
N PHE A 93 11.08 1.81 -7.89
CA PHE A 93 10.19 0.81 -7.28
C PHE A 93 10.04 -0.44 -8.15
N PHE A 94 10.12 -0.31 -9.47
CA PHE A 94 10.16 -1.45 -10.39
C PHE A 94 11.43 -2.27 -10.17
N ASP A 95 12.59 -1.63 -10.07
CA ASP A 95 13.87 -2.30 -9.82
C ASP A 95 13.88 -2.97 -8.44
N ALA A 96 13.41 -2.28 -7.40
CA ALA A 96 13.31 -2.84 -6.06
C ALA A 96 12.36 -4.05 -6.01
N THR A 97 11.18 -3.94 -6.64
CA THR A 97 10.18 -5.02 -6.66
C THR A 97 10.65 -6.22 -7.50
N SER A 98 11.20 -5.97 -8.69
CA SER A 98 11.65 -7.02 -9.62
C SER A 98 12.82 -7.84 -9.10
N SER A 99 13.61 -7.29 -8.16
CA SER A 99 14.68 -8.02 -7.48
C SER A 99 14.19 -9.09 -6.50
N HIS A 100 12.92 -9.07 -6.10
CA HIS A 100 12.33 -10.04 -5.17
C HIS A 100 11.13 -10.79 -5.75
N LEU A 101 10.35 -10.15 -6.62
CA LEU A 101 9.08 -10.63 -7.15
C LEU A 101 9.04 -10.52 -8.67
N ARG A 102 8.16 -11.31 -9.31
CA ARG A 102 7.97 -11.25 -10.77
C ARG A 102 6.95 -10.17 -11.10
N VAL A 103 7.42 -8.99 -11.50
CA VAL A 103 6.53 -7.90 -11.96
C VAL A 103 5.79 -8.35 -13.22
N LYS A 104 4.46 -8.18 -13.23
CA LYS A 104 3.57 -8.55 -14.34
C LYS A 104 3.11 -7.34 -15.16
N GLY A 105 3.11 -6.17 -14.55
CA GLY A 105 2.71 -4.91 -15.18
C GLY A 105 2.39 -3.86 -14.13
N ALA A 106 1.78 -2.77 -14.58
CA ALA A 106 1.28 -1.72 -13.71
C ALA A 106 -0.20 -1.46 -13.96
N LEU A 107 -0.90 -1.09 -12.89
CA LEU A 107 -2.23 -0.53 -12.91
C LEU A 107 -2.11 0.99 -12.77
N MET A 108 -3.03 1.71 -13.40
CA MET A 108 -3.14 3.16 -13.32
C MET A 108 -4.39 3.51 -12.55
N TRP A 109 -4.26 3.96 -11.31
CA TRP A 109 -5.39 4.50 -10.58
C TRP A 109 -5.66 5.92 -11.07
N TRP A 110 -6.73 6.09 -11.85
CA TRP A 110 -7.19 7.39 -12.31
C TRP A 110 -8.08 8.03 -11.25
N LYS A 111 -7.67 9.19 -10.76
CA LYS A 111 -8.29 9.93 -9.65
C LYS A 111 -9.46 10.80 -10.11
N ALA A 112 -9.66 10.94 -11.43
CA ALA A 112 -10.67 11.81 -12.04
C ALA A 112 -10.62 13.25 -11.48
N ARG A 113 -9.42 13.77 -11.25
CA ARG A 113 -9.17 15.14 -10.76
C ARG A 113 -8.53 15.98 -11.86
N GLY A 114 -9.34 16.63 -12.67
CA GLY A 114 -8.85 17.71 -13.52
C GLY A 114 -8.88 19.03 -12.76
N GLY A 115 -7.74 19.68 -12.53
CA GLY A 115 -7.73 21.12 -12.28
C GLY A 115 -7.09 21.65 -11.00
N MET A 116 -5.81 21.35 -10.76
CA MET A 116 -4.91 22.26 -10.03
C MET A 116 -3.49 22.09 -10.59
N GLY A 117 -2.79 23.20 -10.84
CA GLY A 117 -1.44 23.21 -11.40
C GLY A 117 -1.33 24.08 -12.66
N ASP A 118 -0.24 23.89 -13.40
CA ASP A 118 -0.02 24.58 -14.66
C ASP A 118 -0.92 23.99 -15.76
N CYS A 119 -2.07 24.64 -15.99
CA CYS A 119 -3.03 24.26 -17.02
C CYS A 119 -2.59 24.65 -18.44
N ALA A 120 -1.46 25.37 -18.61
CA ALA A 120 -0.98 25.85 -19.90
C ALA A 120 0.14 24.96 -20.48
N ALA A 121 1.02 24.43 -19.62
CA ALA A 121 2.18 23.66 -20.08
C ALA A 121 2.33 22.26 -19.44
N SER A 122 1.35 21.79 -18.65
CA SER A 122 1.41 20.45 -18.05
C SER A 122 0.06 19.73 -18.07
N PHE A 123 0.13 18.41 -18.25
CA PHE A 123 -1.02 17.54 -17.96
C PHE A 123 -1.16 17.37 -16.45
N ALA A 124 -2.40 17.29 -15.97
CA ALA A 124 -2.66 17.05 -14.56
C ALA A 124 -2.11 15.67 -14.14
N PRO A 125 -1.34 15.56 -13.03
CA PRO A 125 -0.92 14.28 -12.48
C PRO A 125 -2.08 13.63 -11.71
N ASP A 126 -3.18 13.37 -12.42
CA ASP A 126 -4.45 12.90 -11.87
C ASP A 126 -4.52 11.37 -11.74
N TYR A 127 -3.36 10.73 -11.64
CA TYR A 127 -3.24 9.30 -11.49
C TYR A 127 -2.17 8.91 -10.46
N GLU A 128 -2.17 7.62 -10.10
CA GLU A 128 -1.10 6.95 -9.37
C GLU A 128 -0.80 5.60 -10.03
N VAL A 129 0.46 5.18 -9.94
CA VAL A 129 0.92 3.90 -10.50
C VAL A 129 0.85 2.85 -9.41
N ILE A 130 0.40 1.65 -9.75
CA ILE A 130 0.41 0.49 -8.85
C ILE A 130 1.10 -0.66 -9.58
N LEU A 131 2.30 -1.04 -9.15
CA LEU A 131 2.98 -2.22 -9.66
C LEU A 131 2.22 -3.47 -9.24
N HIS A 132 1.89 -4.33 -10.19
CA HIS A 132 1.40 -5.67 -9.91
C HIS A 132 2.53 -6.68 -10.13
N ALA A 133 2.88 -7.41 -9.07
CA ALA A 133 3.86 -8.49 -9.10
C ALA A 133 3.29 -9.78 -8.51
N THR A 134 3.99 -10.89 -8.75
CA THR A 134 3.64 -12.21 -8.18
C THR A 134 4.87 -12.89 -7.60
N GLY A 135 4.63 -13.90 -6.77
CA GLY A 135 5.67 -14.87 -6.40
C GLY A 135 6.14 -15.74 -7.57
N SER A 136 6.87 -16.81 -7.25
CA SER A 136 7.44 -17.76 -8.21
C SER A 136 6.41 -18.68 -8.86
N LYS A 137 5.31 -18.98 -8.16
CA LYS A 137 4.17 -19.77 -8.62
C LYS A 137 3.01 -18.86 -9.03
N ARG A 138 2.06 -19.42 -9.78
CA ARG A 138 0.91 -18.68 -10.30
C ARG A 138 -0.34 -19.01 -9.50
N ARG A 139 -0.95 -17.99 -8.87
CA ARG A 139 -2.36 -18.00 -8.48
C ARG A 139 -3.20 -17.24 -9.51
N ARG A 140 -4.44 -17.65 -9.71
CA ARG A 140 -5.38 -16.94 -10.59
C ARG A 140 -6.04 -15.81 -9.81
N LEU A 141 -6.16 -14.63 -10.44
CA LEU A 141 -7.07 -13.60 -9.94
C LEU A 141 -8.51 -14.09 -10.07
N ALA A 142 -9.36 -13.74 -9.11
CA ALA A 142 -10.78 -14.03 -9.13
C ALA A 142 -11.49 -13.25 -10.25
N GLY A 143 -12.56 -13.85 -10.80
CA GLY A 143 -13.38 -13.24 -11.85
C GLY A 143 -12.71 -13.12 -13.23
N LYS A 144 -13.29 -12.25 -14.07
CA LYS A 144 -12.77 -11.95 -15.42
C LYS A 144 -11.57 -11.01 -15.34
N ARG A 145 -10.75 -10.98 -16.39
CA ARG A 145 -9.63 -10.02 -16.52
C ARG A 145 -10.19 -8.60 -16.68
N HIS A 146 -9.81 -7.69 -15.80
CA HIS A 146 -10.16 -6.27 -15.88
C HIS A 146 -9.04 -5.45 -16.53
N GLY A 147 -9.37 -4.25 -17.01
CA GLY A 147 -8.41 -3.31 -17.56
C GLY A 147 -7.42 -2.80 -16.50
N ALA A 148 -6.27 -2.29 -16.97
CA ALA A 148 -5.23 -1.77 -16.10
C ALA A 148 -5.54 -0.37 -15.55
N VAL A 149 -6.47 0.37 -16.17
CA VAL A 149 -6.91 1.68 -15.68
C VAL A 149 -8.05 1.48 -14.69
N LEU A 150 -7.83 1.90 -13.45
CA LEU A 150 -8.79 1.83 -12.36
C LEU A 150 -9.46 3.20 -12.20
N SER A 151 -10.74 3.28 -12.55
CA SER A 151 -11.58 4.47 -12.43
C SER A 151 -12.73 4.24 -11.45
N GLY A 152 -13.43 5.30 -11.03
CA GLY A 152 -14.55 5.21 -10.08
C GLY A 152 -14.12 5.18 -8.60
N TYR A 153 -12.84 5.40 -8.32
CA TYR A 153 -12.28 5.44 -6.96
C TYR A 153 -11.76 6.86 -6.65
N PRO A 154 -12.62 7.82 -6.30
CA PRO A 154 -12.16 9.19 -6.01
C PRO A 154 -11.24 9.19 -4.78
N PRO A 155 -10.18 10.03 -4.74
CA PRO A 155 -9.27 10.05 -3.60
C PRO A 155 -9.98 10.63 -2.37
N VAL A 156 -9.59 10.16 -1.19
CA VAL A 156 -10.12 10.66 0.08
C VAL A 156 -9.98 12.19 0.12
N PRO A 157 -11.07 12.95 0.38
CA PRO A 157 -11.00 14.42 0.48
C PRO A 157 -10.05 14.85 1.59
N ASN A 158 -9.27 15.92 1.39
CA ASN A 158 -8.24 16.35 2.36
C ASN A 158 -8.82 16.58 3.76
N ALA A 159 -10.01 17.18 3.87
CA ALA A 159 -10.69 17.43 5.15
C ALA A 159 -11.10 16.15 5.91
N LYS A 160 -11.10 15.00 5.25
CA LYS A 160 -11.45 13.69 5.84
C LYS A 160 -10.24 12.77 6.00
N ARG A 161 -9.03 13.22 5.65
CA ARG A 161 -7.82 12.41 5.73
C ARG A 161 -7.29 12.39 7.16
N THR A 162 -6.93 11.20 7.61
CA THR A 162 -6.15 11.05 8.85
C THR A 162 -4.64 10.96 8.53
N HIS A 163 -4.29 10.50 7.32
CA HIS A 163 -2.93 10.48 6.78
C HIS A 163 -2.82 11.30 5.49
N PRO A 164 -1.71 12.03 5.25
CA PRO A 164 -1.55 12.86 4.04
C PRO A 164 -1.80 12.12 2.72
N THR A 165 -1.41 10.84 2.64
CA THR A 165 -1.49 9.99 1.44
C THR A 165 -2.53 8.87 1.51
N GLU A 166 -3.57 9.03 2.34
CA GLU A 166 -4.60 8.01 2.54
C GLU A 166 -5.27 7.54 1.23
N LYS A 167 -5.27 6.22 0.99
CA LYS A 167 -5.90 5.60 -0.18
C LYS A 167 -7.39 5.29 0.06
N PRO A 168 -8.24 5.32 -0.98
CA PRO A 168 -9.63 4.91 -0.87
C PRO A 168 -9.76 3.43 -0.50
N VAL A 169 -10.46 3.14 0.60
CA VAL A 169 -10.65 1.77 1.10
C VAL A 169 -11.32 0.86 0.05
N ASN A 170 -12.28 1.38 -0.72
CA ASN A 170 -12.96 0.63 -1.78
C ASN A 170 -12.03 0.23 -2.95
N LEU A 171 -11.01 1.05 -3.26
CA LEU A 171 -9.98 0.68 -4.24
C LEU A 171 -9.13 -0.48 -3.72
N LEU A 172 -8.73 -0.42 -2.45
CA LEU A 172 -7.93 -1.47 -1.85
C LEU A 172 -8.74 -2.77 -1.76
N ALA A 173 -10.00 -2.68 -1.33
CA ALA A 173 -10.92 -3.81 -1.28
C ALA A 173 -11.08 -4.48 -2.65
N TYR A 174 -11.27 -3.70 -3.72
CA TYR A 174 -11.33 -4.22 -5.08
C TYR A 174 -10.07 -5.03 -5.49
N LEU A 175 -8.87 -4.58 -5.10
CA LEU A 175 -7.64 -5.32 -5.36
C LEU A 175 -7.58 -6.62 -4.55
N LEU A 176 -7.98 -6.55 -3.27
CA LEU A 176 -7.96 -7.69 -2.35
C LEU A 176 -8.98 -8.77 -2.74
N GLU A 177 -10.22 -8.41 -3.04
CA GLU A 177 -11.29 -9.33 -3.52
C GLU A 177 -10.83 -10.17 -4.72
N ARG A 178 -9.94 -9.60 -5.55
CA ARG A 178 -9.46 -10.26 -6.76
C ARG A 178 -8.25 -11.15 -6.51
N ALA A 179 -7.41 -10.82 -5.53
CA ALA A 179 -6.06 -11.37 -5.41
C ALA A 179 -5.84 -12.23 -4.16
N CYS A 180 -6.62 -11.97 -3.11
CA CYS A 180 -6.56 -12.70 -1.85
C CYS A 180 -7.57 -13.85 -1.88
N PRO A 181 -7.17 -15.09 -1.55
CA PRO A 181 -8.13 -16.17 -1.34
C PRO A 181 -8.95 -15.91 -0.07
N ASP A 182 -10.11 -16.57 0.05
CA ASP A 182 -10.95 -16.48 1.24
C ASP A 182 -10.17 -16.84 2.51
N GLY A 183 -10.26 -15.99 3.53
CA GLY A 183 -9.47 -16.13 4.78
C GLY A 183 -7.95 -15.95 4.61
N GLY A 184 -7.50 -15.52 3.43
CA GLY A 184 -6.11 -15.24 3.12
C GLY A 184 -5.53 -14.11 3.97
N LEU A 185 -4.20 -14.04 4.04
CA LEU A 185 -3.47 -13.05 4.81
C LEU A 185 -2.93 -11.92 3.91
N VAL A 186 -3.34 -10.70 4.22
CA VAL A 186 -2.84 -9.45 3.62
C VAL A 186 -1.73 -8.87 4.49
N LEU A 187 -0.63 -8.44 3.88
CA LEU A 187 0.47 -7.73 4.53
C LEU A 187 0.58 -6.31 4.01
N ASP A 188 0.68 -5.35 4.92
CA ASP A 188 1.05 -3.97 4.63
C ASP A 188 2.20 -3.51 5.56
N PRO A 189 3.45 -3.49 5.10
CA PRO A 189 4.60 -3.06 5.91
C PRO A 189 4.66 -1.53 6.13
N PHE A 190 3.81 -0.75 5.47
CA PHE A 190 3.72 0.70 5.56
C PHE A 190 2.26 1.11 5.77
N ALA A 191 1.66 0.63 6.86
CA ALA A 191 0.21 0.63 7.05
C ALA A 191 -0.41 2.04 7.12
N GLY A 192 0.34 3.06 7.51
CA GLY A 192 -0.15 4.43 7.67
C GLY A 192 -1.39 4.48 8.55
N SER A 193 -2.42 5.20 8.10
CA SER A 193 -3.73 5.23 8.77
C SER A 193 -4.58 3.95 8.64
N GLY A 194 -4.00 2.82 8.21
CA GLY A 194 -4.64 1.51 8.24
C GLY A 194 -5.66 1.22 7.13
N ALA A 195 -5.66 1.97 6.03
CA ALA A 195 -6.66 1.78 4.96
C ALA A 195 -6.68 0.35 4.39
N THR A 196 -5.52 -0.28 4.24
CA THR A 196 -5.38 -1.68 3.81
C THR A 196 -6.00 -2.65 4.81
N LEU A 197 -5.78 -2.40 6.11
CA LEU A 197 -6.31 -3.24 7.19
C LEU A 197 -7.83 -3.12 7.28
N VAL A 198 -8.37 -1.91 7.13
CA VAL A 198 -9.83 -1.68 7.09
C VAL A 198 -10.45 -2.39 5.89
N ALA A 199 -9.85 -2.30 4.71
CA ALA A 199 -10.32 -3.02 3.52
C ALA A 199 -10.34 -4.54 3.75
N ALA A 200 -9.26 -5.09 4.33
CA ALA A 200 -9.19 -6.52 4.64
C ALA A 200 -10.24 -6.94 5.69
N GLN A 201 -10.45 -6.13 6.73
CA GLN A 201 -11.46 -6.38 7.77
C GLN A 201 -12.87 -6.46 7.18
N GLN A 202 -13.22 -5.53 6.29
CA GLN A 202 -14.52 -5.49 5.63
C GLN A 202 -14.80 -6.70 4.72
N LEU A 203 -13.73 -7.29 4.17
CA LEU A 203 -13.81 -8.49 3.33
C LEU A 203 -13.73 -9.80 4.13
N GLY A 204 -13.61 -9.73 5.46
CA GLY A 204 -13.40 -10.91 6.30
C GLY A 204 -12.04 -11.59 6.07
N LEU A 205 -11.06 -10.87 5.52
CA LEU A 205 -9.69 -11.34 5.33
C LEU A 205 -8.88 -11.14 6.62
N ARG A 206 -7.76 -11.84 6.71
CA ARG A 206 -6.77 -11.58 7.75
C ARG A 206 -5.80 -10.50 7.25
N ALA A 207 -5.33 -9.64 8.14
CA ALA A 207 -4.31 -8.67 7.77
C ALA A 207 -3.30 -8.39 8.89
N VAL A 208 -2.06 -8.15 8.47
CA VAL A 208 -0.98 -7.65 9.31
C VAL A 208 -0.49 -6.33 8.75
N GLY A 209 -0.49 -5.30 9.60
CA GLY A 209 0.09 -4.00 9.29
C GLY A 209 1.28 -3.70 10.19
N VAL A 210 2.27 -3.00 9.65
CA VAL A 210 3.34 -2.38 10.44
C VAL A 210 3.36 -0.89 10.14
N GLU A 211 3.46 -0.08 11.19
CA GLU A 211 3.57 1.38 11.07
C GLU A 211 4.63 1.89 12.05
N LEU A 212 5.45 2.84 11.57
CA LEU A 212 6.60 3.36 12.31
C LEU A 212 6.20 4.48 13.26
N GLU A 213 5.25 5.33 12.88
CA GLU A 213 4.82 6.48 13.67
C GLU A 213 3.58 6.15 14.51
N GLU A 214 3.72 6.19 15.84
CA GLU A 214 2.65 5.86 16.79
C GLU A 214 1.32 6.60 16.52
N ARG A 215 1.38 7.88 16.16
CA ARG A 215 0.18 8.68 15.79
C ARG A 215 -0.65 8.06 14.66
N TYR A 216 0.00 7.37 13.72
CA TYR A 216 -0.69 6.68 12.63
C TYR A 216 -1.17 5.30 13.06
N CYS A 217 -0.47 4.64 14.00
CA CYS A 217 -0.99 3.45 14.67
C CYS A 217 -2.29 3.76 15.43
N GLU A 218 -2.34 4.85 16.19
CA GLU A 218 -3.54 5.32 16.91
C GLU A 218 -4.70 5.55 15.93
N ALA A 219 -4.44 6.30 14.85
CA ALA A 219 -5.42 6.56 13.80
C ALA A 219 -5.96 5.26 13.16
N ALA A 220 -5.07 4.31 12.85
CA ALA A 220 -5.44 3.02 12.29
C ALA A 220 -6.28 2.19 13.28
N ALA A 221 -5.87 2.13 14.54
CA ALA A 221 -6.59 1.42 15.60
C ALA A 221 -8.01 1.97 15.77
N HIS A 222 -8.18 3.29 15.88
CA HIS A 222 -9.50 3.92 15.98
C HIS A 222 -10.42 3.59 14.80
N ARG A 223 -9.87 3.55 13.57
CA ARG A 223 -10.66 3.18 12.38
C ARG A 223 -11.09 1.72 12.39
N LEU A 224 -10.20 0.83 12.85
CA LEU A 224 -10.45 -0.60 12.95
C LEU A 224 -11.45 -0.95 14.06
N GLU A 225 -11.47 -0.17 15.14
CA GLU A 225 -12.47 -0.24 16.22
C GLU A 225 -13.84 0.25 15.76
N ALA A 226 -13.89 1.35 15.01
CA ALA A 226 -15.13 1.96 14.54
C ALA A 226 -15.92 1.08 13.55
N GLY A 227 -15.33 0.00 13.02
CA GLY A 227 -16.04 -1.00 12.21
C GLY A 227 -16.76 -0.39 11.02
N THR A 228 -16.06 0.35 10.16
CA THR A 228 -16.69 0.98 8.99
C THR A 228 -17.07 -0.10 7.97
N ALA A 229 -18.36 -0.21 7.62
CA ALA A 229 -18.81 -1.05 6.50
C ALA A 229 -18.55 -0.33 5.15
N LEU A 230 -18.23 -1.08 4.09
CA LEU A 230 -18.12 -0.52 2.74
C LEU A 230 -19.47 0.01 2.27
N ALA A 231 -19.53 1.31 1.94
CA ALA A 231 -20.51 1.79 0.98
C ALA A 231 -20.18 1.14 -0.37
N ARG A 232 -20.94 0.11 -0.77
CA ARG A 232 -20.77 -0.51 -2.09
C ARG A 232 -20.94 0.57 -3.15
N ALA A 233 -19.90 0.77 -3.97
CA ALA A 233 -20.03 1.57 -5.17
C ALA A 233 -20.99 0.84 -6.11
N ALA A 234 -22.09 1.50 -6.46
CA ALA A 234 -23.10 1.01 -7.40
C ALA A 234 -22.56 0.99 -8.84
#